data_AF-A0A0S8HY18-F1
#
_entry.id   AF-A0A0S8HY18-F1
#
_cell.length_a   1.000
_cell.length_b   1.000
_cell.length_c   1.000
_cell.angle_alpha   90.00
_cell.angle_beta   90.00
_cell.angle_gamma   90.00
#
_symmetry.space_group_name_H-M   'P 1'
#
loop_
_entity.id
_entity.type
_entity.pdbx_description
1 polymer ?
#
loop_
_entity_poly.entity_id
_entity_poly.type
_entity_poly.pdbx_seq_one_letter_code
_entity_poly.pdbx_strand_id
1 'polypeptide(L)'
;MRIRLDYSNTLSESVGGLNGISQENLDYMAEIGKKAHESLCRKRENNELGFMTLPKRIELLYDVRGCAKRLQKEFDAFVVIGIGGSALGNIALHTALNPPYYNELSRLAGRRSGLKVYFPDNIDPSLLKGLLNVLDVKKTVFNIITKSGSTAETLANFLVIREALINAVGE
;
A
#
# COMPACT_ATOMS: atom_id res chain seq x y z
N MET A 1 -12.72 13.65 9.57
CA MET A 1 -13.61 12.94 8.63
C MET A 1 -14.15 11.70 9.31
N ARG A 2 -15.47 11.47 9.32
CA ARG A 2 -16.07 10.20 9.78
C ARG A 2 -16.44 9.40 8.54
N ILE A 3 -16.10 8.11 8.51
CA ILE A 3 -16.61 7.19 7.50
C ILE A 3 -18.08 6.95 7.85
N ARG A 4 -18.99 7.14 6.89
CA ARG A 4 -20.41 6.81 7.02
C ARG A 4 -20.72 5.66 6.07
N LEU A 5 -21.26 4.57 6.61
CA LEU A 5 -21.82 3.50 5.82
C LEU A 5 -23.30 3.81 5.59
N ASP A 6 -23.70 3.93 4.33
CA ASP A 6 -25.09 4.03 3.92
C ASP A 6 -25.41 2.83 3.04
N TYR A 7 -26.22 1.92 3.57
CA TYR A 7 -26.64 0.70 2.90
C TYR A 7 -28.11 0.76 2.45
N SER A 8 -28.76 1.93 2.51
CA SER A 8 -30.18 2.09 2.17
C SER A 8 -30.52 1.56 0.77
N ASN A 9 -29.63 1.75 -0.20
CA ASN A 9 -29.80 1.27 -1.58
C ASN A 9 -29.63 -0.24 -1.77
N THR A 10 -29.37 -1.02 -0.71
CA THR A 10 -29.39 -2.49 -0.76
C THR A 10 -30.65 -3.09 -0.16
N LEU A 11 -31.50 -2.27 0.47
CA LEU A 11 -32.70 -2.72 1.17
C LEU A 11 -33.87 -2.96 0.21
N SER A 12 -34.75 -3.90 0.58
CA SER A 12 -35.96 -4.23 -0.19
C SER A 12 -36.86 -3.02 -0.44
N GLU A 13 -36.90 -2.08 0.52
CA GLU A 13 -37.65 -0.82 0.42
C GLU A 13 -37.17 0.06 -0.73
N SER A 14 -35.87 0.01 -1.06
CA SER A 14 -35.24 0.85 -2.09
C SER A 14 -35.14 0.15 -3.45
N VAL A 15 -34.86 -1.15 -3.46
CA VAL A 15 -34.59 -1.94 -4.68
C VAL A 15 -35.85 -2.62 -5.23
N GLY A 16 -36.89 -2.77 -4.40
CA GLY A 16 -38.15 -3.39 -4.76
C GLY A 16 -38.24 -4.85 -4.33
N GLY A 17 -39.08 -5.11 -3.31
CA GLY A 17 -39.56 -6.43 -2.90
C GLY A 17 -38.45 -7.50 -2.80
N LEU A 18 -38.63 -8.59 -3.55
CA LEU A 18 -37.77 -9.78 -3.51
C LEU A 18 -36.31 -9.56 -3.98
N ASN A 19 -35.97 -8.39 -4.53
CA ASN A 19 -34.64 -8.13 -5.09
C ASN A 19 -33.69 -7.41 -4.13
N GLY A 20 -34.18 -6.98 -2.96
CA GLY A 20 -33.36 -6.34 -1.93
C GLY A 20 -33.22 -7.18 -0.67
N ILE A 21 -32.42 -6.71 0.27
CA ILE A 21 -32.25 -7.35 1.58
C ILE A 21 -33.46 -6.96 2.45
N SER A 22 -34.17 -7.93 3.02
CA SER A 22 -35.29 -7.66 3.94
C SER A 22 -34.80 -7.43 5.36
N GLN A 23 -35.62 -6.82 6.22
CA GLN A 23 -35.30 -6.67 7.65
C GLN A 23 -35.07 -8.04 8.31
N GLU A 24 -35.88 -9.04 7.96
CA GLU A 24 -35.76 -10.42 8.45
C GLU A 24 -34.40 -11.04 8.07
N ASN A 25 -33.90 -10.77 6.84
CA ASN A 25 -32.56 -11.22 6.44
C ASN A 25 -31.46 -10.52 7.25
N LEU A 26 -31.60 -9.22 7.51
CA LEU A 26 -30.64 -8.48 8.33
C LEU A 26 -30.60 -9.02 9.76
N ASP A 27 -31.76 -9.24 10.39
CA ASP A 27 -31.85 -9.73 11.76
C ASP A 27 -31.23 -11.13 11.87
N TYR A 28 -31.52 -12.00 10.91
CA TYR A 28 -30.91 -13.34 10.84
C TYR A 28 -29.38 -13.27 10.66
N MET A 29 -28.89 -12.42 9.76
CA MET A 29 -27.45 -12.23 9.54
C MET A 29 -26.76 -11.54 10.72
N ALA A 30 -27.46 -10.69 11.49
CA ALA A 30 -26.93 -10.01 12.65
C ALA A 30 -26.48 -11.00 13.73
N GLU A 31 -27.25 -12.08 13.95
CA GLU A 31 -26.89 -13.14 14.90
C GLU A 31 -25.63 -13.90 14.47
N ILE A 32 -25.47 -14.15 13.17
CA ILE A 32 -24.25 -14.77 12.62
C ILE A 32 -23.07 -13.78 12.73
N GLY A 33 -23.30 -12.51 12.39
CA GLY A 33 -22.33 -11.43 12.47
C GLY A 33 -21.81 -11.22 13.89
N LYS A 34 -22.68 -11.34 14.90
CA LYS A 34 -22.32 -11.27 16.32
C LYS A 34 -21.34 -12.38 16.70
N LYS A 35 -21.62 -13.62 16.31
CA LYS A 35 -20.71 -14.76 16.56
C LYS A 35 -19.36 -14.58 15.85
N ALA A 36 -19.36 -14.09 14.61
CA ALA A 36 -18.14 -13.78 13.87
C ALA A 36 -17.33 -12.66 14.56
N HIS A 37 -18.01 -11.60 15.03
CA HIS A 37 -17.41 -10.50 15.77
C HIS A 37 -16.75 -11.00 17.06
N GLU A 38 -17.47 -11.79 17.88
CA GLU A 38 -16.93 -12.39 19.10
C GLU A 38 -15.72 -13.30 18.84
N SER A 39 -15.72 -14.03 17.72
CA SER A 39 -14.54 -14.81 17.29
C SER A 39 -13.35 -13.91 16.96
N LEU A 40 -13.56 -12.84 16.20
CA LEU A 40 -12.49 -11.89 15.84
C LEU A 40 -11.93 -11.17 17.07
N CYS A 41 -12.79 -10.78 18.01
CA CYS A 41 -12.38 -10.17 19.28
C CYS A 41 -11.49 -11.09 20.10
N ARG A 42 -11.89 -12.37 20.27
CA ARG A 42 -11.06 -13.38 20.96
C ARG A 42 -9.71 -13.58 20.27
N LYS A 43 -9.69 -13.73 18.94
CA LYS A 43 -8.44 -13.86 18.17
C LYS A 43 -7.53 -12.63 18.32
N ARG A 44 -8.12 -11.44 18.41
CA ARG A 44 -7.38 -10.19 18.64
C ARG A 44 -6.76 -10.16 20.04
N GLU A 45 -7.51 -10.54 21.07
CA GLU A 45 -7.04 -10.60 22.46
C GLU A 45 -5.89 -11.62 22.62
N ASN A 46 -6.00 -12.75 21.92
CA ASN A 46 -4.95 -13.78 21.87
C ASN A 46 -3.77 -13.44 20.95
N ASN A 47 -3.77 -12.27 20.28
CA ASN A 47 -2.76 -11.85 19.30
C ASN A 47 -2.58 -12.80 18.09
N GLU A 48 -3.60 -13.57 17.72
CA GLU A 48 -3.56 -14.47 16.55
C GLU A 48 -3.62 -13.72 15.22
N LEU A 49 -4.14 -12.47 15.22
CA LEU A 49 -4.33 -11.63 14.04
C LEU A 49 -3.52 -10.34 14.15
N GLY A 50 -2.25 -10.38 13.72
CA GLY A 50 -1.31 -9.27 13.85
C GLY A 50 -1.77 -7.94 13.25
N PHE A 51 -2.56 -7.96 12.17
CA PHE A 51 -3.07 -6.73 11.55
C PHE A 51 -4.04 -5.95 12.45
N MET A 52 -4.75 -6.62 13.39
CA MET A 52 -5.73 -5.97 14.27
C MET A 52 -5.10 -5.18 15.43
N THR A 53 -3.80 -5.35 15.64
CA THR A 53 -3.02 -4.63 16.66
C THR A 53 -2.04 -3.62 16.06
N LEU A 54 -1.90 -3.59 14.73
CA LEU A 54 -0.96 -2.72 14.02
C LEU A 54 -1.10 -1.22 14.40
N PRO A 55 -2.30 -0.61 14.51
CA PRO A 55 -2.42 0.79 14.92
C PRO A 55 -1.92 1.10 16.33
N LYS A 56 -1.72 0.08 17.18
CA LYS A 56 -1.19 0.22 18.54
C LYS A 56 0.34 0.14 18.60
N ARG A 57 1.01 -0.24 17.52
CA ARG A 57 2.48 -0.36 17.41
C ARG A 57 3.10 1.00 17.07
N ILE A 58 2.99 1.95 18.00
CA ILE A 58 3.41 3.33 17.80
C ILE A 58 4.93 3.46 17.64
N GLU A 59 5.69 2.55 18.23
CA GLU A 59 7.14 2.42 18.06
C GLU A 59 7.53 2.25 16.58
N LEU A 60 6.83 1.39 15.85
CA LEU A 60 7.08 1.17 14.41
C LEU A 60 6.82 2.44 13.59
N LEU A 61 5.84 3.26 14.00
CA LEU A 61 5.57 4.53 13.35
C LEU A 61 6.75 5.49 13.49
N TYR A 62 7.40 5.55 14.67
CA TYR A 62 8.56 6.40 14.88
C TYR A 62 9.76 5.94 14.06
N ASP A 63 10.01 4.64 13.98
CA ASP A 63 11.10 4.07 13.19
C ASP A 63 10.91 4.37 11.70
N VAL A 64 9.72 4.09 11.15
CA VAL A 64 9.40 4.36 9.74
C VAL A 64 9.49 5.84 9.43
N ARG A 65 8.96 6.71 10.31
CA ARG A 65 9.03 8.17 10.13
C ARG A 65 10.46 8.69 10.21
N GLY A 66 11.28 8.15 11.10
CA GLY A 66 12.71 8.47 11.20
C GLY A 66 13.45 8.10 9.92
N CYS A 67 13.23 6.88 9.43
CA CYS A 67 13.80 6.41 8.17
C CYS A 67 13.36 7.31 6.99
N ALA A 68 12.07 7.57 6.85
CA ALA A 68 11.55 8.42 5.77
C ALA A 68 12.17 9.82 5.77
N LYS A 69 12.32 10.46 6.94
CA LYS A 69 12.98 11.77 7.06
C LYS A 69 14.44 11.73 6.65
N ARG A 70 15.18 10.68 7.00
CA ARG A 70 16.57 10.50 6.57
C ARG A 70 16.65 10.36 5.06
N LEU A 71 15.88 9.44 4.49
CA LEU A 71 15.86 9.20 3.04
C LEU A 71 15.48 10.47 2.25
N GLN A 72 14.53 11.26 2.74
CA GLN A 72 14.16 12.52 2.11
C GLN A 72 15.30 13.53 2.00
N LYS A 73 16.31 13.50 2.88
CA LYS A 73 17.44 14.44 2.82
C LYS A 73 18.48 14.06 1.76
N GLU A 74 18.59 12.77 1.45
CA GLU A 74 19.71 12.23 0.67
C GLU A 74 19.33 11.82 -0.75
N PHE A 75 18.06 11.46 -0.94
CA PHE A 75 17.52 10.89 -2.18
C PHE A 75 16.43 11.77 -2.81
N ASP A 76 16.12 11.48 -4.07
CA ASP A 76 15.12 12.17 -4.87
C ASP A 76 13.91 11.29 -5.22
N ALA A 77 14.13 9.97 -5.30
CA ALA A 77 13.12 8.99 -5.66
C ALA A 77 13.10 7.78 -4.72
N PHE A 78 11.93 7.15 -4.61
CA PHE A 78 11.65 5.94 -3.84
C PHE A 78 10.85 4.97 -4.71
N VAL A 79 11.42 3.82 -5.01
CA VAL A 79 10.82 2.81 -5.88
C VAL A 79 10.43 1.61 -5.03
N VAL A 80 9.15 1.26 -5.03
CA VAL A 80 8.64 0.05 -4.37
C VAL A 80 8.65 -1.09 -5.37
N ILE A 81 9.44 -2.12 -5.10
CA ILE A 81 9.49 -3.34 -5.89
C ILE A 81 8.75 -4.43 -5.11
N GLY A 82 7.56 -4.76 -5.59
CA GLY A 82 6.68 -5.76 -5.01
C GLY A 82 5.48 -5.95 -5.91
N ILE A 83 4.68 -6.97 -5.66
CA ILE A 83 3.43 -7.23 -6.39
C ILE A 83 2.31 -7.61 -5.41
N GLY A 84 1.05 -7.45 -5.83
CA GLY A 84 -0.12 -7.79 -5.04
C GLY A 84 -0.14 -7.04 -3.70
N GLY A 85 -0.22 -7.78 -2.58
CA GLY A 85 -0.23 -7.19 -1.24
C GLY A 85 1.01 -6.34 -0.90
N SER A 86 2.14 -6.58 -1.57
CA SER A 86 3.38 -5.82 -1.39
C SER A 86 3.44 -4.53 -2.22
N ALA A 87 2.46 -4.27 -3.08
CA ALA A 87 2.38 -3.06 -3.92
C ALA A 87 1.06 -2.28 -3.75
N LEU A 88 -0.09 -2.98 -3.81
CA LEU A 88 -1.42 -2.35 -3.89
C LEU A 88 -1.74 -1.43 -2.72
N GLY A 89 -1.32 -1.78 -1.49
CA GLY A 89 -1.48 -0.90 -0.33
C GLY A 89 -0.70 0.42 -0.47
N ASN A 90 0.50 0.36 -1.04
CA ASN A 90 1.31 1.55 -1.30
C ASN A 90 0.69 2.42 -2.40
N ILE A 91 0.22 1.79 -3.49
CA ILE A 91 -0.45 2.47 -4.61
C ILE A 91 -1.74 3.15 -4.13
N ALA A 92 -2.55 2.46 -3.34
CA ALA A 92 -3.80 2.99 -2.79
C ALA A 92 -3.54 4.21 -1.89
N LEU A 93 -2.59 4.11 -0.94
CA LEU A 93 -2.22 5.24 -0.09
C LEU A 93 -1.65 6.41 -0.88
N HIS A 94 -0.78 6.12 -1.85
CA HIS A 94 -0.16 7.16 -2.67
C HIS A 94 -1.22 7.91 -3.49
N THR A 95 -2.12 7.18 -4.14
CA THR A 95 -3.17 7.75 -5.00
C THR A 95 -4.24 8.49 -4.20
N ALA A 96 -4.62 7.98 -3.03
CA ALA A 96 -5.67 8.59 -2.22
C ALA A 96 -5.22 9.84 -1.46
N LEU A 97 -3.95 9.92 -1.08
CA LEU A 97 -3.43 10.96 -0.18
C LEU A 97 -2.58 12.03 -0.88
N ASN A 98 -2.17 11.82 -2.14
CA ASN A 98 -1.39 12.78 -2.91
C ASN A 98 -2.18 13.31 -4.11
N PRO A 99 -1.88 14.54 -4.58
CA PRO A 99 -2.47 15.07 -5.80
C PRO A 99 -2.11 14.22 -7.03
N PRO A 100 -2.95 14.23 -8.09
CA PRO A 100 -2.58 13.70 -9.39
C PRO A 100 -1.25 14.28 -9.87
N TYR A 101 -0.48 13.48 -10.62
CA TYR A 101 0.84 13.85 -11.14
C TYR A 101 1.84 14.27 -10.05
N TYR A 102 1.71 13.73 -8.84
CA TYR A 102 2.57 14.05 -7.69
C TYR A 102 4.07 14.07 -8.03
N ASN A 103 4.56 13.13 -8.86
CA ASN A 103 5.96 13.04 -9.24
C ASN A 103 6.46 14.20 -10.14
N GLU A 104 5.55 14.89 -10.82
CA GLU A 104 5.85 16.07 -11.66
C GLU A 104 5.91 17.36 -10.83
N LEU A 105 5.44 17.31 -9.57
CA LEU A 105 5.45 18.48 -8.70
C LEU A 105 6.87 18.81 -8.23
N SER A 106 7.22 20.09 -8.36
CA SER A 106 8.50 20.61 -7.88
C SER A 106 8.56 20.57 -6.36
N ARG A 107 9.61 19.89 -5.87
CA ARG A 107 9.95 19.86 -4.44
C ARG A 107 10.53 21.19 -3.98
N LEU A 108 11.37 21.84 -4.79
CA LEU A 108 11.99 23.13 -4.48
C LEU A 108 10.97 24.25 -4.35
N ALA A 109 9.90 24.21 -5.14
CA ALA A 109 8.79 25.17 -5.06
C ALA A 109 7.77 24.82 -3.96
N GLY A 110 8.05 23.82 -3.10
CA GLY A 110 7.16 23.41 -2.01
C GLY A 110 5.86 22.73 -2.46
N ARG A 111 5.74 22.34 -3.74
CA ARG A 111 4.53 21.72 -4.30
C ARG A 111 4.49 20.21 -4.08
N ARG A 112 5.63 19.59 -3.76
CA ARG A 112 5.78 18.18 -3.40
C ARG A 112 6.37 18.04 -1.99
N SER A 113 5.75 17.23 -1.15
CA SER A 113 6.11 17.07 0.27
C SER A 113 7.19 16.03 0.56
N GLY A 114 7.48 15.10 -0.36
CA GLY A 114 8.44 14.01 -0.17
C GLY A 114 9.18 13.62 -1.45
N LEU A 115 9.76 12.41 -1.48
CA LEU A 115 10.43 11.82 -2.66
C LEU A 115 9.44 11.58 -3.80
N LYS A 116 9.92 11.43 -5.04
CA LYS A 116 9.11 10.85 -6.12
C LYS A 116 8.88 9.38 -5.76
N VAL A 117 7.70 8.82 -6.06
CA VAL A 117 7.37 7.44 -5.69
C VAL A 117 6.94 6.65 -6.92
N TYR A 118 7.52 5.47 -7.12
CA TYR A 118 7.24 4.60 -8.28
C TYR A 118 6.91 3.17 -7.84
N PHE A 119 6.07 2.49 -8.63
CA PHE A 119 5.55 1.16 -8.34
C PHE A 119 5.60 0.25 -9.59
N PRO A 120 6.78 -0.21 -10.06
CA PRO A 120 6.86 -1.19 -11.13
C PRO A 120 6.46 -2.58 -10.61
N ASP A 121 5.15 -2.81 -10.45
CA ASP A 121 4.55 -4.04 -9.90
C ASP A 121 4.26 -5.11 -10.96
N ASN A 122 4.91 -5.00 -12.13
CA ASN A 122 4.86 -5.94 -13.23
C ASN A 122 6.28 -6.23 -13.74
N ILE A 123 6.46 -7.36 -14.42
CA ILE A 123 7.71 -7.82 -15.03
C ILE A 123 7.92 -7.31 -16.47
N ASP A 124 7.19 -6.28 -16.88
CA ASP A 124 7.34 -5.68 -18.21
C ASP A 124 8.73 -5.02 -18.33
N PRO A 125 9.62 -5.52 -19.19
CA PRO A 125 10.95 -4.95 -19.35
C PRO A 125 10.91 -3.50 -19.88
N SER A 126 9.88 -3.13 -20.64
CA SER A 126 9.71 -1.76 -21.13
C SER A 126 9.40 -0.80 -19.99
N LEU A 127 8.58 -1.24 -19.03
CA LEU A 127 8.25 -0.47 -17.83
C LEU A 127 9.50 -0.21 -16.98
N LEU A 128 10.23 -1.28 -16.64
CA LEU A 128 11.41 -1.15 -15.79
C LEU A 128 12.53 -0.35 -16.48
N LYS A 129 12.78 -0.61 -17.78
CA LYS A 129 13.75 0.15 -18.57
C LYS A 129 13.37 1.63 -18.66
N GLY A 130 12.10 1.92 -18.95
CA GLY A 130 11.58 3.29 -18.99
C GLY A 130 11.76 4.02 -17.65
N LEU A 131 11.50 3.32 -16.54
CA LEU A 131 11.74 3.86 -15.20
C LEU A 131 13.23 4.14 -14.95
N LEU A 132 14.12 3.20 -15.26
CA LEU A 132 15.56 3.39 -15.06
C LEU A 132 16.13 4.54 -15.90
N ASN A 133 15.56 4.83 -17.07
CA ASN A 133 15.97 5.96 -17.92
C ASN A 133 15.66 7.34 -17.30
N VAL A 134 14.69 7.43 -16.39
CA VAL A 134 14.27 8.71 -15.78
C VAL A 134 14.79 8.90 -14.35
N LEU A 135 15.36 7.86 -13.76
CA LEU A 135 15.90 7.89 -12.41
C LEU A 135 17.39 8.24 -12.43
N ASP A 136 17.81 9.07 -11.48
CA ASP A 136 19.19 9.02 -11.02
C ASP A 136 19.31 7.87 -10.01
N VAL A 137 19.90 6.76 -10.45
CA VAL A 137 20.07 5.54 -9.64
C VAL A 137 20.84 5.83 -8.34
N LYS A 138 21.81 6.75 -8.35
CA LYS A 138 22.58 7.13 -7.16
C LYS A 138 21.75 7.92 -6.14
N LYS A 139 20.65 8.53 -6.60
CA LYS A 139 19.70 9.31 -5.81
C LYS A 139 18.34 8.62 -5.67
N THR A 140 18.30 7.30 -5.85
CA THR A 140 17.07 6.50 -5.71
C THR A 140 17.18 5.45 -4.63
N VAL A 141 16.14 5.32 -3.82
CA VAL A 141 15.96 4.20 -2.89
C VAL A 141 15.10 3.13 -3.54
N PHE A 142 15.57 1.89 -3.58
CA PHE A 142 14.78 0.74 -4.02
C PHE A 142 14.35 -0.07 -2.79
N ASN A 143 13.04 -0.10 -2.52
CA ASN A 143 12.44 -0.83 -1.42
C ASN A 143 11.86 -2.15 -1.94
N ILE A 144 12.59 -3.24 -1.67
CA ILE A 144 12.21 -4.59 -2.12
C ILE A 144 11.29 -5.22 -1.07
N ILE A 145 10.04 -5.47 -1.44
CA ILE A 145 9.02 -6.01 -0.53
C ILE A 145 8.54 -7.37 -1.04
N THR A 146 8.88 -8.43 -0.30
CA THR A 146 8.36 -9.78 -0.51
C THR A 146 8.24 -10.48 0.83
N LYS A 147 7.09 -11.11 1.10
CA LYS A 147 6.88 -11.89 2.33
C LYS A 147 7.64 -13.22 2.29
N SER A 148 7.64 -13.90 1.15
CA SER A 148 8.28 -15.22 1.01
C SER A 148 9.78 -15.14 0.73
N GLY A 149 10.28 -13.98 0.28
CA GLY A 149 11.65 -13.85 -0.23
C GLY A 149 11.84 -14.43 -1.64
N SER A 150 10.80 -15.04 -2.20
CA SER A 150 10.85 -15.87 -3.42
C SER A 150 9.81 -15.49 -4.47
N THR A 151 9.13 -14.36 -4.31
CA THR A 151 8.15 -13.87 -5.28
C THR A 151 8.85 -13.58 -6.61
N ALA A 152 8.51 -14.33 -7.66
CA ALA A 152 9.25 -14.35 -8.92
C ALA A 152 9.33 -12.97 -9.58
N GLU A 153 8.21 -12.23 -9.57
CA GLU A 153 8.12 -10.89 -10.15
C GLU A 153 9.01 -9.89 -9.41
N THR A 154 8.97 -9.90 -8.06
CA THR A 154 9.83 -9.06 -7.22
C THR A 154 11.30 -9.39 -7.44
N LEU A 155 11.65 -10.68 -7.50
CA LEU A 155 13.04 -11.12 -7.70
C LEU A 155 13.56 -10.78 -9.10
N ALA A 156 12.74 -10.95 -10.14
CA ALA A 156 13.11 -10.59 -11.52
C ALA A 156 13.47 -9.10 -11.62
N ASN A 157 12.61 -8.22 -11.09
CA ASN A 157 12.87 -6.78 -11.07
C ASN A 157 14.08 -6.45 -10.17
N PHE A 158 14.22 -7.10 -9.01
CA PHE A 158 15.35 -6.91 -8.12
C PHE A 158 16.70 -7.24 -8.78
N LEU A 159 16.80 -8.33 -9.53
CA LEU A 159 18.07 -8.72 -10.18
C LEU A 159 18.54 -7.65 -11.17
N VAL A 160 17.63 -7.12 -12.00
CA VAL A 160 17.93 -6.03 -12.94
C VAL A 160 18.32 -4.75 -12.21
N ILE A 161 17.58 -4.40 -11.14
CA ILE A 161 17.87 -3.21 -10.33
C ILE A 161 19.21 -3.33 -9.60
N ARG A 162 19.54 -4.53 -9.09
CA ARG A 162 20.82 -4.80 -8.42
C ARG A 162 21.98 -4.59 -9.38
N GLU A 163 21.87 -5.09 -10.61
CA GLU A 163 22.88 -4.85 -11.65
C GLU A 163 23.03 -3.34 -11.94
N ALA A 164 21.92 -2.62 -12.10
CA ALA A 164 21.95 -1.17 -12.31
C ALA A 164 22.58 -0.41 -11.12
N LEU A 165 22.33 -0.85 -9.88
CA LEU A 165 22.93 -0.29 -8.67
C LEU A 165 24.44 -0.52 -8.64
N ILE A 166 24.91 -1.76 -8.85
CA ILE A 166 26.35 -2.08 -8.86
C ILE A 166 27.08 -1.23 -9.90
N ASN A 167 26.51 -1.11 -11.10
CA ASN A 167 27.08 -0.28 -12.16
C ASN A 167 27.13 1.21 -11.78
N ALA A 168 26.18 1.70 -10.99
CA ALA A 168 26.11 3.10 -10.59
C ALA A 168 26.99 3.45 -9.39
N VAL A 169 27.01 2.61 -8.34
CA VAL A 169 27.61 2.96 -7.04
C VAL A 169 28.75 2.03 -6.59
N GLY A 170 29.05 0.96 -7.33
CA GLY A 170 30.02 -0.06 -6.93
C GLY A 170 29.42 -1.15 -6.04
N GLU A 171 30.24 -2.12 -5.64
CA GLU A 171 29.90 -3.15 -4.64
C GLU A 171 30.04 -2.64 -3.20
#